data_AF-A0A022FNG7-F1
#
_entry.id   AF-A0A022FNG7-F1
#
_cell.length_a   1.000
_cell.length_b   1.000
_cell.length_c   1.000
_cell.angle_alpha   90.00
_cell.angle_beta   90.00
_cell.angle_gamma   90.00
#
_symmetry.space_group_name_H-M   'P 1'
#
loop_
_entity.id
_entity.type
_entity.pdbx_description
1 polymer ?
#
loop_
_entity_poly.entity_id
_entity_poly.type
_entity_poly.pdbx_seq_one_letter_code
_entity_poly.pdbx_strand_id
1 'polypeptide(L)'
;RPATIRTDEDTIALVRRLAEHYPDATIAGILNTQGRVTARGLRFNQNLVGNLRRHWHIPCFERPTALPDGELLSIRQAARVLGTAPSTLHRWVNDGFIAGEQTTPGAPWRIRITDALRQQFVAHSPDGYVVMQEATKLLGVSRQTVLQRVKRGELDAVLVCQGRRKGLRIKAVSEQPDLFEHSS
;
A
#
# COMPACT_ATOMS: atom_id res chain seq x y z
N ARG A 1 33.10 -15.37 32.58
CA ARG A 1 32.96 -15.16 31.12
C ARG A 1 31.96 -14.02 30.92
N PRO A 2 32.31 -12.90 30.26
CA PRO A 2 31.32 -11.86 29.99
C PRO A 2 30.23 -12.44 29.06
N ALA A 3 28.97 -12.08 29.32
CA ALA A 3 27.84 -12.54 28.52
C ALA A 3 28.03 -12.12 27.06
N THR A 4 27.93 -13.06 26.12
CA THR A 4 27.95 -12.77 24.69
C THR A 4 26.80 -11.84 24.39
N ILE A 5 27.10 -10.57 24.09
CA ILE A 5 26.10 -9.56 23.70
C ILE A 5 25.43 -10.06 22.40
N ARG A 6 24.26 -10.68 22.53
CA ARG A 6 23.51 -11.31 21.43
C ARG A 6 22.28 -10.46 21.12
N THR A 7 22.08 -10.17 19.84
CA THR A 7 20.83 -9.57 19.37
C THR A 7 19.70 -10.57 19.62
N ASP A 8 18.58 -10.07 20.13
CA ASP A 8 17.38 -10.83 20.42
C ASP A 8 17.01 -11.84 19.31
N GLU A 9 16.66 -13.07 19.72
CA GLU A 9 16.40 -14.20 18.82
C GLU A 9 15.23 -13.92 17.88
N ASP A 10 14.20 -13.24 18.38
CA ASP A 10 13.03 -12.84 17.58
C ASP A 10 13.42 -11.87 16.47
N THR A 11 14.40 -11.00 16.74
CA THR A 11 14.94 -10.08 15.74
C THR A 11 15.74 -10.83 14.68
N ILE A 12 16.50 -11.88 15.05
CA ILE A 12 17.22 -12.74 14.10
C ILE A 12 16.23 -13.51 13.21
N ALA A 13 15.19 -14.10 13.79
CA ALA A 13 14.14 -14.80 13.06
C ALA A 13 13.38 -13.89 12.08
N LEU A 14 13.13 -12.64 12.49
CA LEU A 14 12.56 -11.63 11.59
C LEU A 14 13.50 -11.28 10.43
N VAL A 15 14.79 -11.05 10.71
CA VAL A 15 15.79 -10.76 9.66
C VAL A 15 15.87 -11.91 8.66
N ARG A 16 15.82 -13.16 9.11
CA ARG A 16 15.83 -14.34 8.23
C ARG A 16 14.67 -14.31 7.23
N ARG A 17 13.44 -14.10 7.71
CA ARG A 17 12.24 -13.99 6.84
C ARG A 17 12.31 -12.80 5.90
N LEU A 18 12.82 -11.66 6.37
CA LEU A 18 12.90 -10.46 5.54
C LEU A 18 13.99 -10.55 4.47
N ALA A 19 15.09 -11.26 4.74
CA ALA A 19 16.19 -11.44 3.81
C ALA A 19 15.81 -12.26 2.56
N GLU A 20 14.73 -13.04 2.61
CA GLU A 20 14.18 -13.73 1.44
C GLU A 20 13.55 -12.75 0.42
N HIS A 21 13.18 -11.54 0.84
CA HIS A 21 12.36 -10.63 0.04
C HIS A 21 12.91 -9.21 -0.09
N TYR A 22 13.83 -8.81 0.79
CA TYR A 22 14.25 -7.43 0.91
C TYR A 22 15.78 -7.30 1.08
N PRO A 23 16.40 -6.26 0.48
CA PRO A 23 17.80 -5.95 0.73
C PRO A 23 18.01 -5.40 2.15
N ASP A 24 19.24 -5.56 2.67
CA ASP A 24 19.63 -5.20 4.05
C ASP A 24 19.23 -3.77 4.47
N ALA A 25 19.25 -2.80 3.54
CA ALA A 25 18.82 -1.43 3.80
C ALA A 25 17.32 -1.32 4.12
N THR A 26 16.48 -2.05 3.39
CA THR A 26 15.04 -2.11 3.63
C THR A 26 14.74 -2.83 4.94
N ILE A 27 15.44 -3.94 5.21
CA ILE A 27 15.34 -4.66 6.48
C ILE A 27 15.64 -3.72 7.66
N ALA A 28 16.73 -2.95 7.58
CA ALA A 28 17.08 -1.98 8.62
C ALA A 28 15.96 -0.96 8.88
N GLY A 29 15.32 -0.46 7.81
CA GLY A 29 14.14 0.40 7.91
C GLY A 29 12.99 -0.25 8.66
N ILE A 30 12.62 -1.48 8.31
CA ILE A 30 11.53 -2.24 8.94
C ILE A 30 11.81 -2.45 10.43
N LEU A 31 13.03 -2.88 10.79
CA LEU A 31 13.42 -3.09 12.18
C LEU A 31 13.31 -1.81 13.01
N ASN A 32 13.78 -0.68 12.45
CA ASN A 32 13.70 0.61 13.12
C ASN A 32 12.26 1.11 13.29
N THR A 33 11.39 0.89 12.30
CA THR A 33 9.96 1.22 12.40
C THR A 33 9.25 0.37 13.46
N GLN A 34 9.71 -0.86 13.68
CA GLN A 34 9.22 -1.73 14.76
C GLN A 34 9.86 -1.45 16.13
N GLY A 35 10.69 -0.40 16.25
CA GLY A 35 11.35 -0.02 17.51
C GLY A 35 12.44 -0.99 17.96
N ARG A 36 12.90 -1.90 17.09
CA ARG A 36 13.94 -2.87 17.43
C ARG A 36 15.33 -2.21 17.41
N VAL A 37 16.16 -2.58 18.38
CA VAL A 37 17.54 -2.11 18.50
C VAL A 37 18.51 -3.29 18.55
N THR A 38 19.75 -3.05 18.17
CA THR A 38 20.83 -4.05 18.32
C THR A 38 21.09 -4.32 19.80
N ALA A 39 21.80 -5.40 20.10
CA ALA A 39 22.23 -5.72 21.47
C ALA A 39 23.13 -4.64 22.13
N ARG A 40 23.63 -3.67 21.35
CA ARG A 40 24.37 -2.49 21.83
C ARG A 40 23.50 -1.24 21.95
N GLY A 41 22.18 -1.36 21.82
CA GLY A 41 21.24 -0.24 21.86
C GLY A 41 21.25 0.66 20.62
N LEU A 42 21.96 0.27 19.55
CA LEU A 42 22.04 1.06 18.31
C LEU A 42 20.85 0.77 17.38
N ARG A 43 20.41 1.80 16.65
CA ARG A 43 19.46 1.65 15.53
C ARG A 43 20.08 0.82 14.41
N PHE A 44 19.27 0.05 13.71
CA PHE A 44 19.73 -0.75 12.58
C PHE A 44 20.06 0.14 11.38
N ASN A 45 21.17 -0.16 10.71
CA ASN A 45 21.51 0.37 9.39
C ASN A 45 21.89 -0.81 8.48
N GLN A 46 22.05 -0.55 7.18
CA GLN A 46 22.38 -1.59 6.19
C GLN A 46 23.60 -2.42 6.59
N ASN A 47 24.67 -1.78 7.08
CA ASN A 47 25.90 -2.47 7.46
C ASN A 47 25.71 -3.37 8.69
N LEU A 48 24.95 -2.92 9.68
CA LEU A 48 24.63 -3.70 10.88
C LEU A 48 23.78 -4.92 10.54
N VAL A 49 22.79 -4.76 9.65
CA VAL A 49 21.98 -5.89 9.16
C VAL A 49 22.86 -6.87 8.37
N GLY A 50 23.68 -6.39 7.44
CA GLY A 50 24.58 -7.25 6.67
C GLY A 50 25.62 -8.00 7.52
N ASN A 51 26.14 -7.35 8.57
CA ASN A 51 27.01 -7.99 9.56
C ASN A 51 26.27 -9.08 10.34
N LEU A 52 25.07 -8.76 10.84
CA LEU A 52 24.22 -9.71 11.56
C LEU A 52 23.91 -10.92 10.68
N ARG A 53 23.50 -10.66 9.43
CA ARG A 53 23.18 -11.67 8.43
C ARG A 53 24.36 -12.64 8.18
N ARG A 54 25.56 -12.10 7.98
CA ARG A 54 26.79 -12.89 7.81
C ARG A 54 27.14 -13.71 9.04
N HIS A 55 27.01 -13.14 10.24
CA HIS A 55 27.29 -13.82 11.50
C HIS A 55 26.34 -15.00 11.75
N TRP A 56 25.07 -14.90 11.31
CA TRP A 56 24.04 -15.92 11.47
C TRP A 56 23.81 -16.79 10.22
N HIS A 57 24.71 -16.72 9.22
CA HIS A 57 24.62 -17.47 7.96
C HIS A 57 23.28 -17.34 7.23
N ILE A 58 22.68 -16.14 7.25
CA ILE A 58 21.44 -15.85 6.54
C ILE A 58 21.80 -15.46 5.08
N PRO A 59 21.19 -16.03 4.04
CA PRO A 59 21.44 -15.63 2.65
C PRO A 59 21.04 -14.18 2.37
N CYS A 60 21.71 -13.53 1.41
CA CYS A 60 21.32 -12.20 0.95
C CYS A 60 20.08 -12.30 0.06
N PHE A 61 19.23 -11.27 0.07
CA PHE A 61 18.20 -11.13 -0.96
C PHE A 61 18.84 -11.09 -2.34
N GLU A 62 18.48 -12.04 -3.20
CA GLU A 62 18.77 -12.02 -4.63
C GLU A 62 17.54 -11.54 -5.37
N ARG A 63 17.72 -10.53 -6.24
CA ARG A 63 16.63 -10.02 -7.05
C ARG A 63 16.24 -11.09 -8.09
N PRO A 64 14.98 -11.53 -8.14
CA PRO A 64 14.53 -12.44 -9.20
C PRO A 64 14.80 -11.85 -10.59
N THR A 65 15.35 -12.66 -11.49
CA THR A 65 15.80 -12.24 -12.83
C THR A 65 14.65 -12.11 -13.83
N ALA A 66 13.51 -12.76 -13.56
CA ALA A 66 12.27 -12.62 -14.31
C ALA A 66 11.17 -12.17 -13.34
N LEU A 67 10.43 -11.12 -13.70
CA LEU A 67 9.20 -10.73 -13.01
C LEU A 67 8.09 -11.68 -13.49
N PRO A 68 7.57 -12.58 -12.64
CA PRO A 68 6.44 -13.42 -13.04
C PRO A 68 5.23 -12.53 -13.31
N ASP A 69 4.44 -12.93 -14.31
CA ASP A 69 3.18 -12.27 -14.62
C ASP A 69 2.28 -12.32 -13.37
N GLY A 70 1.86 -11.15 -12.87
CA GLY A 70 1.12 -11.02 -11.59
C GLY A 70 1.95 -10.74 -10.32
N GLU A 71 3.25 -10.43 -10.41
CA GLU A 71 4.08 -10.13 -9.23
C GLU A 71 3.67 -8.84 -8.48
N LEU A 72 3.73 -8.91 -7.15
CA LEU A 72 3.52 -7.81 -6.21
C LEU A 72 4.60 -6.73 -6.37
N LEU A 73 4.23 -5.63 -7.03
CA LEU A 73 5.12 -4.49 -7.31
C LEU A 73 5.26 -3.57 -6.10
N SER A 74 6.45 -3.00 -5.89
CA SER A 74 6.58 -1.87 -4.97
C SER A 74 5.70 -0.69 -5.42
N ILE A 75 5.31 0.18 -4.49
CA ILE A 75 4.58 1.43 -4.81
C ILE A 75 5.24 2.19 -5.97
N ARG A 76 6.57 2.27 -6.01
CA ARG A 76 7.29 3.02 -7.05
C ARG A 76 7.15 2.38 -8.43
N GLN A 77 7.25 1.06 -8.51
CA GLN A 77 7.06 0.32 -9.76
C GLN A 77 5.59 0.38 -10.20
N ALA A 78 4.66 0.12 -9.28
CA ALA A 78 3.22 0.23 -9.53
C ALA A 78 2.82 1.63 -10.02
N ALA A 79 3.36 2.68 -9.41
CA ALA A 79 3.09 4.06 -9.82
C ALA A 79 3.55 4.35 -11.25
N ARG A 80 4.71 3.82 -11.67
CA ARG A 80 5.20 3.92 -13.05
C ARG A 80 4.27 3.19 -14.02
N VAL A 81 3.84 1.98 -13.67
CA VAL A 81 2.92 1.17 -14.49
C VAL A 81 1.55 1.83 -14.64
N LEU A 82 1.06 2.47 -13.57
CA LEU A 82 -0.25 3.12 -13.51
C LEU A 82 -0.22 4.61 -13.92
N GLY A 83 0.94 5.15 -14.30
CA GLY A 83 1.08 6.54 -14.72
C GLY A 83 0.75 7.58 -13.63
N THR A 84 0.96 7.25 -12.36
CA THR A 84 0.66 8.11 -11.20
C THR A 84 1.91 8.45 -10.39
N ALA A 85 1.79 9.42 -9.48
CA ALA A 85 2.87 9.75 -8.54
C ALA A 85 2.92 8.71 -7.40
N PRO A 86 4.12 8.24 -6.99
CA PRO A 86 4.26 7.28 -5.88
C PRO A 86 3.59 7.73 -4.58
N SER A 87 3.63 9.02 -4.27
CA SER A 87 2.96 9.59 -3.07
C SER A 87 1.44 9.47 -3.12
N THR A 88 0.85 9.60 -4.32
CA THR A 88 -0.60 9.46 -4.52
C THR A 88 -1.01 8.01 -4.32
N LEU A 89 -0.26 7.09 -4.93
CA LEU A 89 -0.50 5.66 -4.77
C LEU A 89 -0.33 5.21 -3.32
N HIS A 90 0.70 5.68 -2.63
CA HIS A 90 0.91 5.40 -1.20
C HIS A 90 -0.27 5.86 -0.34
N ARG A 91 -0.78 7.07 -0.57
CA ARG A 91 -1.95 7.59 0.15
C ARG A 91 -3.16 6.70 -0.07
N TRP A 92 -3.39 6.24 -1.30
CA TRP A 92 -4.56 5.42 -1.63
C TRP A 92 -4.48 3.99 -1.12
N VAL A 93 -3.29 3.42 -1.01
CA VAL A 93 -3.10 2.15 -0.32
C VAL A 93 -3.40 2.32 1.17
N ASN A 94 -2.89 3.38 1.80
CA ASN A 94 -3.20 3.68 3.21
C ASN A 94 -4.69 3.95 3.46
N ASP A 95 -5.35 4.66 2.55
CA ASP A 95 -6.79 4.96 2.62
C ASP A 95 -7.66 3.72 2.29
N GLY A 96 -7.06 2.63 1.81
CA GLY A 96 -7.73 1.37 1.51
C GLY A 96 -8.49 1.33 0.18
N PHE A 97 -8.23 2.26 -0.74
CA PHE A 97 -8.80 2.25 -2.09
C PHE A 97 -8.12 1.22 -3.01
N ILE A 98 -6.83 1.04 -2.81
CA ILE A 98 -6.02 0.11 -3.59
C ILE A 98 -5.57 -0.97 -2.63
N ALA A 99 -5.81 -2.23 -3.01
CA ALA A 99 -5.31 -3.37 -2.27
C ALA A 99 -3.77 -3.35 -2.28
N GLY A 100 -3.19 -3.16 -1.10
CA GLY A 100 -1.77 -3.31 -0.86
C GLY A 100 -1.52 -4.41 0.17
N GLU A 101 -0.45 -5.15 -0.02
CA GLU A 101 0.02 -6.20 0.87
C GLU A 101 1.28 -5.72 1.60
N GLN A 102 1.32 -5.88 2.92
CA GLN A 102 2.54 -5.77 3.72
C GLN A 102 2.88 -7.13 4.31
N THR A 103 4.10 -7.61 4.10
CA THR A 103 4.57 -8.88 4.68
C THR A 103 4.59 -8.85 6.22
N THR A 104 4.83 -7.66 6.80
CA THR A 104 4.82 -7.40 8.24
C THR A 104 4.51 -5.92 8.46
N PRO A 105 3.94 -5.51 9.62
CA PRO A 105 3.80 -4.10 9.95
C PRO A 105 5.13 -3.34 9.77
N GLY A 106 5.09 -2.25 8.99
CA GLY A 106 6.25 -1.42 8.68
C GLY A 106 7.06 -1.89 7.47
N ALA A 107 6.72 -3.02 6.85
CA ALA A 107 7.26 -3.42 5.55
C ALA A 107 6.77 -2.49 4.43
N PRO A 108 7.56 -2.30 3.36
CA PRO A 108 7.08 -1.60 2.18
C PRO A 108 5.82 -2.25 1.62
N TRP A 109 4.82 -1.43 1.28
CA TRP A 109 3.64 -1.88 0.56
C TRP A 109 4.02 -2.49 -0.79
N ARG A 110 3.40 -3.63 -1.11
CA ARG A 110 3.43 -4.24 -2.43
C ARG A 110 2.01 -4.30 -3.00
N ILE A 111 1.86 -4.02 -4.29
CA ILE A 111 0.57 -3.88 -4.97
C ILE A 111 0.52 -4.90 -6.09
N ARG A 112 -0.55 -5.69 -6.14
CA ARG A 112 -0.83 -6.57 -7.28
C ARG A 112 -1.53 -5.74 -8.35
N ILE A 113 -0.92 -5.62 -9.54
CA ILE A 113 -1.53 -4.93 -10.67
C ILE A 113 -2.43 -5.91 -11.42
N THR A 114 -3.75 -5.75 -11.29
CA THR A 114 -4.75 -6.48 -12.07
C THR A 114 -5.31 -5.59 -13.17
N ASP A 115 -5.93 -6.17 -14.20
CA ASP A 115 -6.61 -5.38 -15.24
C ASP A 115 -7.76 -4.55 -14.68
N ALA A 116 -8.50 -5.08 -13.71
CA ALA A 116 -9.52 -4.33 -12.98
C ALA A 116 -8.92 -3.11 -12.27
N LEU A 117 -7.74 -3.24 -11.64
CA LEU A 117 -7.05 -2.10 -11.05
C LEU A 117 -6.61 -1.10 -12.13
N ARG A 118 -6.11 -1.56 -13.28
CA ARG A 118 -5.72 -0.67 -14.39
C ARG A 118 -6.92 0.13 -14.91
N GLN A 119 -8.09 -0.49 -15.03
CA GLN A 119 -9.32 0.17 -15.50
C GLN A 119 -9.82 1.27 -14.56
N GLN A 120 -9.50 1.20 -13.27
CA GLN A 120 -9.80 2.29 -12.34
C GLN A 120 -8.97 3.55 -12.62
N PHE A 121 -7.82 3.45 -13.29
CA PHE A 121 -6.94 4.58 -13.60
C PHE A 121 -7.33 5.18 -14.95
N VAL A 122 -8.06 6.29 -14.90
CA VAL A 122 -8.61 6.96 -16.08
C VAL A 122 -7.88 8.28 -16.36
N ALA A 123 -7.76 8.64 -17.64
CA ALA A 123 -7.16 9.91 -18.05
C ALA A 123 -8.04 11.10 -17.63
N HIS A 124 -9.36 10.96 -17.78
CA HIS A 124 -10.34 12.00 -17.53
C HIS A 124 -11.46 11.47 -16.63
N SER A 125 -12.15 12.37 -15.93
CA SER A 125 -13.31 12.01 -15.12
C SER A 125 -14.44 11.54 -16.05
N PRO A 126 -14.96 10.32 -15.89
CA PRO A 126 -16.13 9.89 -16.63
C PRO A 126 -17.37 10.67 -16.18
N ASP A 127 -18.40 10.71 -17.03
CA ASP A 127 -19.66 11.37 -16.72
C ASP A 127 -20.36 10.69 -15.54
N GLY A 128 -21.01 11.50 -14.68
CA GLY A 128 -21.62 11.03 -13.44
C GLY A 128 -20.65 10.74 -12.29
N TYR A 129 -19.32 10.86 -12.51
CA TYR A 129 -18.33 10.76 -11.44
C TYR A 129 -17.95 12.13 -10.89
N VAL A 130 -18.12 12.29 -9.58
CA VAL A 130 -17.90 13.56 -8.88
C VAL A 130 -16.73 13.47 -7.90
N VAL A 131 -16.21 14.61 -7.48
CA VAL A 131 -15.17 14.66 -6.43
C VAL A 131 -15.76 14.31 -5.07
N MET A 132 -14.92 13.88 -4.12
CA MET A 132 -15.35 13.46 -2.77
C MET A 132 -16.29 14.47 -2.08
N GLN A 133 -15.98 15.77 -2.15
CA GLN A 133 -16.83 16.80 -1.51
C GLN A 133 -18.26 16.82 -2.08
N GLU A 134 -18.39 16.64 -3.38
CA GLU A 134 -19.70 16.62 -4.04
C GLU A 134 -20.41 15.29 -3.77
N ALA A 135 -19.67 14.17 -3.77
CA ALA A 135 -20.22 12.86 -3.38
C ALA A 135 -20.81 12.89 -1.96
N THR A 136 -20.12 13.52 -1.00
CA THR A 136 -20.64 13.65 0.37
C THR A 136 -21.91 14.49 0.44
N LYS A 137 -22.02 15.54 -0.39
CA LYS A 137 -23.23 16.38 -0.46
C LYS A 137 -24.39 15.63 -1.09
N LEU A 138 -24.17 15.02 -2.26
CA LEU A 138 -25.19 14.28 -3.01
C LEU A 138 -25.71 13.07 -2.22
N LEU A 139 -24.83 12.36 -1.53
CA LEU A 139 -25.21 11.17 -0.75
C LEU A 139 -25.67 11.51 0.67
N GLY A 140 -25.52 12.75 1.13
CA GLY A 140 -25.88 13.17 2.50
C GLY A 140 -25.11 12.44 3.60
N VAL A 141 -23.90 11.92 3.31
CA VAL A 141 -23.09 11.13 4.26
C VAL A 141 -21.68 11.67 4.42
N SER A 142 -21.04 11.28 5.52
CA SER A 142 -19.66 11.65 5.80
C SER A 142 -18.69 11.08 4.75
N ARG A 143 -17.52 11.73 4.60
CA ARG A 143 -16.41 11.21 3.78
C ARG A 143 -16.09 9.77 4.13
N GLN A 144 -16.00 9.45 5.43
CA GLN A 144 -15.67 8.09 5.89
C GLN A 144 -16.72 7.07 5.44
N THR A 145 -18.00 7.44 5.46
CA THR A 145 -19.08 6.58 4.97
C THR A 145 -18.93 6.32 3.47
N VAL A 146 -18.68 7.36 2.67
CA VAL A 146 -18.43 7.19 1.22
C VAL A 146 -17.24 6.26 0.98
N LEU A 147 -16.14 6.40 1.73
CA LEU A 147 -14.98 5.50 1.66
C LEU A 147 -15.35 4.05 1.94
N GLN A 148 -16.14 3.80 2.97
CA GLN A 148 -16.56 2.44 3.33
C GLN A 148 -17.45 1.83 2.25
N ARG A 149 -18.37 2.61 1.66
CA ARG A 149 -19.22 2.16 0.55
C ARG A 149 -18.39 1.80 -0.69
N VAL A 150 -17.42 2.64 -1.05
CA VAL A 150 -16.46 2.34 -2.13
C VAL A 150 -15.68 1.06 -1.83
N LYS A 151 -15.18 0.91 -0.60
CA LYS A 151 -14.43 -0.29 -0.18
C LYS A 151 -15.27 -1.56 -0.23
N ARG A 152 -16.57 -1.46 0.02
CA ARG A 152 -17.54 -2.57 -0.08
C ARG A 152 -18.01 -2.84 -1.51
N GLY A 153 -17.63 -2.00 -2.48
CA GLY A 153 -18.12 -2.09 -3.86
C GLY A 153 -19.54 -1.57 -4.07
N GLU A 154 -20.11 -0.86 -3.09
CA GLU A 154 -21.44 -0.24 -3.19
C GLU A 154 -21.40 1.05 -4.04
N LEU A 155 -20.23 1.67 -4.16
CA LEU A 155 -20.01 2.85 -4.99
C LEU A 155 -18.80 2.63 -5.89
N ASP A 156 -18.96 2.90 -7.19
CA ASP A 156 -17.85 2.88 -8.13
C ASP A 156 -16.95 4.08 -7.89
N ALA A 157 -15.64 3.85 -7.96
CA ALA A 157 -14.65 4.91 -7.90
C ALA A 157 -13.58 4.73 -8.97
N VAL A 158 -13.15 5.85 -9.54
CA VAL A 158 -12.07 5.92 -10.52
C VAL A 158 -11.05 6.98 -10.12
N LEU A 159 -9.84 6.82 -10.63
CA LEU A 159 -8.67 7.61 -10.27
C LEU A 159 -8.24 8.37 -11.51
N VAL A 160 -8.52 9.68 -11.51
CA VAL A 160 -8.12 10.55 -12.60
C VAL A 160 -6.65 10.90 -12.44
N CYS A 161 -5.81 10.42 -13.36
CA CYS A 161 -4.36 10.55 -13.27
C CYS A 161 -3.78 11.64 -14.19
N GLN A 162 -4.54 12.10 -15.18
CA GLN A 162 -4.12 13.14 -16.13
C GLN A 162 -4.92 14.44 -15.94
N GLY A 163 -4.42 15.54 -16.54
CA GLY A 163 -5.04 16.86 -16.48
C GLY A 163 -4.79 17.67 -15.20
N ARG A 164 -5.47 18.83 -15.08
CA ARG A 164 -5.34 19.77 -13.95
C ARG A 164 -6.05 19.31 -12.67
N ARG A 165 -7.11 18.49 -12.78
CA ARG A 165 -7.95 18.05 -11.64
C ARG A 165 -7.80 16.55 -11.37
N LYS A 166 -6.59 16.16 -10.97
CA LYS A 166 -6.24 14.78 -10.60
C LYS A 166 -6.88 14.39 -9.28
N GLY A 167 -7.19 13.11 -9.12
CA GLY A 167 -7.68 12.56 -7.86
C GLY A 167 -8.85 11.60 -8.01
N LEU A 168 -9.33 11.15 -6.85
CA LEU A 168 -10.45 10.23 -6.73
C LEU A 168 -11.74 10.86 -7.22
N ARG A 169 -12.47 10.12 -8.06
CA ARG A 169 -13.83 10.41 -8.47
C ARG A 169 -14.73 9.26 -8.09
N ILE A 170 -15.91 9.57 -7.57
CA ILE A 170 -16.88 8.62 -7.08
C ILE A 170 -18.14 8.77 -7.91
N LYS A 171 -18.69 7.66 -8.36
CA LYS A 171 -19.98 7.63 -9.03
C LYS A 171 -21.05 7.82 -7.96
N ALA A 172 -21.53 9.05 -7.83
CA ALA A 172 -22.67 9.34 -6.97
C ALA A 172 -23.93 9.17 -7.83
N VAL A 173 -24.34 7.92 -8.04
CA VAL A 173 -25.66 7.68 -8.64
C VAL A 173 -26.68 8.07 -7.57
N SER A 174 -27.42 9.15 -7.81
CA SER A 174 -28.64 9.46 -7.07
C SER A 174 -29.76 8.55 -7.57
N GLU A 175 -29.61 7.24 -7.44
CA GLU A 175 -30.78 6.36 -7.42
C GLU A 175 -31.34 6.49 -6.00
N GLN A 176 -32.00 7.62 -5.74
CA GLN A 176 -33.15 7.53 -4.84
C GLN A 176 -34.20 6.80 -5.67
N PRO A 177 -34.51 5.51 -5.41
CA PRO A 177 -35.79 5.01 -5.88
C PRO A 177 -36.82 5.95 -5.26
N ASP A 178 -37.63 6.59 -6.09
CA ASP A 178 -38.79 7.37 -5.67
C ASP A 178 -39.69 6.42 -4.85
N LEU A 179 -39.43 6.33 -3.55
CA LEU A 179 -40.15 5.45 -2.63
C LEU A 179 -41.45 6.09 -2.16
N PHE A 180 -42.07 6.86 -3.05
CA PHE A 180 -43.37 7.51 -2.87
C PHE A 180 -44.12 7.53 -4.21
N GLU A 181 -44.33 6.35 -4.82
CA GLU A 181 -45.53 6.18 -5.64
C GLU A 181 -46.74 6.28 -4.69
N HIS A 182 -47.36 7.45 -4.71
CA HIS A 182 -48.62 7.71 -4.04
C HIS A 182 -49.68 6.88 -4.77
N SER A 183 -49.98 5.68 -4.27
CA SER A 183 -51.18 4.96 -4.68
C SER A 183 -52.38 5.79 -4.24
N SER A 184 -53.11 6.28 -5.23
CA SER A 184 -54.37 7.01 -5.12
C SER A 184 -55.49 6.17 -4.53
#